data_AF-A0A4R2JLZ9-F1
#
_entry.id   AF-A0A4R2JLZ9-F1
#
_cell.length_a   1.000
_cell.length_b   1.000
_cell.length_c   1.000
_cell.angle_alpha   90.00
_cell.angle_beta   90.00
_cell.angle_gamma   90.00
#
_symmetry.space_group_name_H-M   'P 1'
#
loop_
_entity.id
_entity.type
_entity.pdbx_description
1 polymer ?
#
loop_
_entity_poly.entity_id
_entity_poly.type
_entity_poly.pdbx_seq_one_letter_code
_entity_poly.pdbx_strand_id
1 'polypeptide(L)'
;MFDITDGATNALAYDGAKRVIHDVLRAQHGQDAVIRRPISAQITIPSWQPASYVAGIAAARTLAAFAHQLMRDYARKARGEGSTWAELAAPLGITPDHNGTTDPAEAAFLAVAGKSPRRFDTPTVSWTCTSCDRTITDRGPYNGHPADNETGHTTSCGRHNTEITHYMAELDA
;
A
#
# COMPACT_ATOMS: atom_id res chain seq x y z
N MET A 1 -23.55 -8.64 -12.63
CA MET A 1 -23.81 -9.28 -11.32
C MET A 1 -23.01 -8.46 -10.32
N PHE A 2 -23.67 -7.55 -9.58
CA PHE A 2 -22.99 -6.74 -8.58
C PHE A 2 -22.60 -7.66 -7.42
N ASP A 3 -21.32 -7.73 -7.12
CA ASP A 3 -20.80 -8.56 -6.05
C ASP A 3 -21.23 -7.98 -4.69
N ILE A 4 -22.18 -8.64 -4.03
CA ILE A 4 -22.73 -8.22 -2.73
C ILE A 4 -21.63 -8.28 -1.63
N THR A 5 -20.58 -9.06 -1.87
CA THR A 5 -19.44 -9.26 -0.95
C THR A 5 -18.57 -8.00 -0.82
N ASP A 6 -18.46 -7.20 -1.89
CA ASP A 6 -17.76 -5.90 -1.87
C ASP A 6 -18.49 -4.87 -1.02
N GLY A 7 -19.83 -4.87 -1.05
CA GLY A 7 -20.64 -3.91 -0.30
C GLY A 7 -20.49 -4.04 1.21
N ALA A 8 -20.52 -5.28 1.72
CA ALA A 8 -20.36 -5.55 3.16
C ALA A 8 -18.93 -5.25 3.64
N THR A 9 -17.92 -5.62 2.84
CA THR A 9 -16.51 -5.35 3.14
C THR A 9 -16.23 -3.85 3.18
N ASN A 10 -16.77 -3.09 2.22
CA ASN A 10 -16.64 -1.64 2.18
C ASN A 10 -17.34 -0.94 3.36
N ALA A 11 -18.51 -1.42 3.78
CA ALA A 11 -19.20 -0.90 4.95
C ALA A 11 -18.40 -1.13 6.25
N LEU A 12 -17.85 -2.33 6.43
CA LEU A 12 -17.00 -2.65 7.58
C LEU A 12 -15.71 -1.83 7.60
N ALA A 13 -15.08 -1.63 6.43
CA ALA A 13 -13.89 -0.79 6.30
C ALA A 13 -14.18 0.67 6.64
N TYR A 14 -15.31 1.20 6.16
CA TYR A 14 -15.76 2.56 6.47
C TYR A 14 -16.01 2.75 7.97
N ASP A 15 -16.73 1.84 8.61
CA ASP A 15 -16.98 1.91 10.05
C ASP A 15 -15.70 1.74 10.88
N GLY A 16 -14.78 0.88 10.45
CA GLY A 16 -13.45 0.74 11.03
C GLY A 16 -12.66 2.05 10.97
N ALA A 17 -12.59 2.67 9.78
CA ALA A 17 -11.92 3.95 9.60
C ALA A 17 -12.55 5.05 10.46
N LYS A 18 -13.89 5.09 10.53
CA LYS A 18 -14.62 6.05 11.38
C LYS A 18 -14.27 5.90 12.86
N ARG A 19 -14.17 4.66 13.37
CA ARG A 19 -13.73 4.41 14.75
C ARG A 19 -12.31 4.95 14.99
N VAL A 20 -11.36 4.61 14.12
CA VAL A 20 -9.97 5.09 14.27
C VAL A 20 -9.90 6.62 14.21
N ILE A 21 -10.65 7.27 13.31
CA ILE A 21 -10.73 8.74 13.24
C ILE A 21 -11.27 9.32 14.55
N HIS A 22 -12.32 8.73 15.12
CA HIS A 22 -12.85 9.17 16.40
C HIS A 22 -11.83 9.00 17.54
N ASP A 23 -11.03 7.94 17.54
CA ASP A 23 -10.00 7.72 18.54
C ASP A 23 -8.84 8.73 18.39
N VAL A 24 -8.44 9.04 17.15
CA VAL A 24 -7.47 10.11 16.87
C VAL A 24 -7.99 11.47 17.37
N LEU A 25 -9.27 11.79 17.11
CA LEU A 25 -9.89 13.03 17.59
C LEU A 25 -9.88 13.11 19.12
N ARG A 26 -10.24 12.03 19.80
CA ARG A 26 -10.24 11.98 21.27
C ARG A 26 -8.84 12.11 21.84
N ALA A 27 -7.85 11.48 21.22
CA ALA A 27 -6.45 11.58 21.63
C ALA A 27 -5.90 13.02 21.47
N GLN A 28 -6.32 13.75 20.43
CA GLN A 28 -5.83 15.10 20.13
C GLN A 28 -6.59 16.21 20.88
N HIS A 29 -7.88 16.03 21.12
CA HIS A 29 -8.78 17.11 21.53
C HIS A 29 -9.66 16.76 22.75
N GLY A 30 -9.46 15.59 23.36
CA GLY A 30 -10.24 15.11 24.51
C GLY A 30 -11.54 14.42 24.15
N GLN A 31 -12.24 13.89 25.15
CA GLN A 31 -13.42 13.04 24.94
C GLN A 31 -14.57 13.75 24.23
N ASP A 32 -14.75 15.05 24.50
CA ASP A 32 -15.82 15.88 23.92
C ASP A 32 -15.60 16.22 22.45
N ALA A 33 -14.45 15.82 21.86
CA ALA A 33 -14.20 15.96 20.44
C ALA A 33 -15.12 15.08 19.57
N VAL A 34 -15.74 14.06 20.18
CA VAL A 34 -16.74 13.19 19.54
C VAL A 34 -18.01 13.23 20.37
N ILE A 35 -19.07 13.81 19.81
CA ILE A 35 -20.35 14.04 20.49
C ILE A 35 -21.45 13.17 19.93
N ARG A 36 -22.49 12.95 20.73
CA ARG A 36 -23.70 12.24 20.33
C ARG A 36 -24.76 13.25 19.90
N ARG A 37 -25.15 13.23 18.62
CA ARG A 37 -26.19 14.10 18.06
C ARG A 37 -26.99 13.39 16.95
N PRO A 38 -28.18 13.88 16.58
CA PRO A 38 -28.92 13.40 15.42
C PRO A 38 -28.05 13.29 14.16
N ILE A 39 -28.30 12.30 13.31
CA ILE A 39 -27.62 12.16 12.02
C ILE A 39 -27.89 13.38 11.14
N SER A 40 -29.14 13.86 11.12
CA SER A 40 -29.55 15.10 10.45
C SER A 40 -30.80 15.68 11.11
N ALA A 41 -31.30 16.81 10.60
CA ALA A 41 -32.58 17.37 11.04
C ALA A 41 -33.76 16.43 10.75
N GLN A 42 -33.67 15.62 9.69
CA GLN A 42 -34.69 14.68 9.26
C GLN A 42 -34.52 13.28 9.88
N ILE A 43 -33.30 12.92 10.27
CA ILE A 43 -32.97 11.63 10.88
C ILE A 43 -32.51 11.88 12.32
N THR A 44 -33.46 11.78 13.25
CA THR A 44 -33.28 12.09 14.67
C THR A 44 -32.52 11.02 15.45
N ILE A 45 -32.18 9.90 14.79
CA ILE A 45 -31.40 8.81 15.39
C ILE A 45 -30.04 9.36 15.83
N PRO A 46 -29.70 9.30 17.13
CA PRO A 46 -28.45 9.85 17.63
C PRO A 46 -27.27 8.95 17.24
N SER A 47 -26.20 9.56 16.76
CA SER A 47 -24.95 8.90 16.39
C SER A 47 -23.73 9.67 16.92
N TRP A 48 -22.64 8.96 17.14
CA TRP A 48 -21.35 9.57 17.47
C TRP A 48 -20.75 10.23 16.22
N GLN A 49 -20.40 11.50 16.36
CA GLN A 49 -19.89 12.34 15.28
C GLN A 49 -18.81 13.30 15.81
N PRO A 50 -17.88 13.76 14.97
CA PRO A 50 -16.97 14.84 15.33
C PRO A 50 -17.74 16.09 15.78
N ALA A 51 -17.34 16.69 16.90
CA ALA A 51 -17.84 18.00 17.33
C ALA A 51 -17.50 19.07 16.29
N SER A 52 -16.29 18.98 15.71
CA SER A 52 -15.83 19.79 14.58
C SER A 52 -15.44 18.89 13.41
N TYR A 53 -16.11 19.07 12.26
CA TYR A 53 -15.74 18.35 11.04
C TYR A 53 -14.42 18.82 10.43
N VAL A 54 -13.98 20.05 10.71
CA VAL A 54 -12.64 20.52 10.30
C VAL A 54 -11.56 19.69 11.01
N ALA A 55 -11.71 19.47 12.32
CA ALA A 55 -10.84 18.55 13.06
C ALA A 55 -10.98 17.12 12.53
N GLY A 56 -12.20 16.69 12.20
CA GLY A 56 -12.46 15.38 11.58
C GLY A 56 -11.71 15.18 10.26
N ILE A 57 -11.66 16.18 9.38
CA ILE A 57 -10.89 16.15 8.13
C ILE A 57 -9.39 16.01 8.41
N ALA A 58 -8.85 16.76 9.39
CA ALA A 58 -7.44 16.67 9.76
C ALA A 58 -7.08 15.27 10.31
N ALA A 59 -7.93 14.70 11.16
CA ALA A 59 -7.77 13.34 11.68
C ALA A 59 -7.85 12.29 10.56
N ALA A 60 -8.82 12.41 9.64
CA ALA A 60 -8.95 11.51 8.49
C ALA A 60 -7.72 11.57 7.56
N ARG A 61 -7.20 12.77 7.29
CA ARG A 61 -5.98 12.95 6.50
C ARG A 61 -4.77 12.30 7.17
N THR A 62 -4.67 12.42 8.49
CA THR A 62 -3.59 11.79 9.28
C THR A 62 -3.67 10.27 9.16
N LEU A 63 -4.86 9.69 9.34
CA LEU A 63 -5.09 8.26 9.16
C LEU A 63 -4.71 7.80 7.74
N ALA A 64 -5.15 8.51 6.70
CA ALA A 64 -4.83 8.18 5.32
C ALA A 64 -3.31 8.18 5.07
N ALA A 65 -2.57 9.15 5.61
CA ALA A 65 -1.11 9.21 5.48
C ALA A 65 -0.43 7.99 6.11
N PHE A 66 -0.81 7.61 7.33
CA PHE A 66 -0.24 6.43 8.00
C PHE A 66 -0.68 5.11 7.35
N ALA A 67 -1.91 5.03 6.85
CA ALA A 67 -2.39 3.87 6.09
C ALA A 67 -1.57 3.67 4.81
N HIS A 68 -1.29 4.76 4.06
CA HIS A 68 -0.40 4.70 2.90
C HIS A 68 1.04 4.31 3.28
N GLN A 69 1.55 4.77 4.42
CA GLN A 69 2.87 4.36 4.90
C GLN A 69 2.91 2.86 5.22
N LEU A 70 1.93 2.36 5.98
CA LEU A 70 1.81 0.93 6.31
C LEU A 70 1.68 0.06 5.06
N MET A 71 0.89 0.50 4.07
CA MET A 71 0.78 -0.18 2.78
C MET A 71 2.16 -0.34 2.11
N ARG A 72 2.98 0.72 2.07
CA ARG A 72 4.34 0.65 1.51
C ARG A 72 5.25 -0.27 2.32
N ASP A 73 5.13 -0.24 3.65
CA ASP A 73 5.92 -1.10 4.53
C ASP A 73 5.55 -2.58 4.36
N TYR A 74 4.26 -2.89 4.18
CA TYR A 74 3.81 -4.24 3.89
C TYR A 74 4.24 -4.70 2.49
N ALA A 75 4.20 -3.84 1.49
CA ALA A 75 4.73 -4.17 0.16
C ALA A 75 6.24 -4.48 0.21
N ARG A 76 7.03 -3.71 0.97
CA ARG A 76 8.47 -3.98 1.19
C ARG A 76 8.70 -5.32 1.90
N LYS A 77 7.87 -5.65 2.90
CA LYS A 77 7.95 -6.94 3.59
C LYS A 77 7.58 -8.10 2.66
N ALA A 78 6.53 -7.96 1.87
CA ALA A 78 6.12 -8.95 0.87
C ALA A 78 7.21 -9.16 -0.20
N ARG A 79 7.87 -8.09 -0.68
CA ARG A 79 9.08 -8.21 -1.52
C ARG A 79 10.17 -9.01 -0.82
N GLY A 80 10.40 -8.72 0.47
CA GLY A 80 11.34 -9.46 1.31
C GLY A 80 11.06 -10.96 1.37
N GLU A 81 9.78 -11.34 1.41
CA GLU A 81 9.27 -12.72 1.43
C GLU A 81 9.28 -13.38 0.04
N GLY A 82 9.44 -12.61 -1.03
CA GLY A 82 9.59 -13.10 -2.40
C GLY A 82 8.44 -12.76 -3.36
N SER A 83 7.38 -12.07 -2.92
CA SER A 83 6.29 -11.66 -3.81
C SER A 83 6.77 -10.71 -4.90
N THR A 84 6.48 -10.96 -6.16
CA THR A 84 6.85 -10.11 -7.31
C THR A 84 6.08 -8.78 -7.33
N TRP A 85 6.57 -7.78 -8.08
CA TRP A 85 5.84 -6.53 -8.26
C TRP A 85 4.47 -6.72 -8.94
N ALA A 86 4.35 -7.68 -9.85
CA ALA A 86 3.09 -8.02 -10.50
C ALA A 86 2.05 -8.55 -9.50
N GLU A 87 2.44 -9.45 -8.58
CA GLU A 87 1.56 -9.97 -7.53
C GLU A 87 1.08 -8.88 -6.56
N LEU A 88 1.90 -7.84 -6.35
CA LEU A 88 1.55 -6.73 -5.46
C LEU A 88 0.59 -5.71 -6.10
N ALA A 89 0.42 -5.71 -7.42
CA ALA A 89 -0.40 -4.70 -8.12
C ALA A 89 -1.87 -4.71 -7.64
N ALA A 90 -2.53 -5.87 -7.65
CA ALA A 90 -3.94 -5.96 -7.28
C ALA A 90 -4.19 -5.59 -5.79
N PRO A 91 -3.43 -6.08 -4.80
CA PRO A 91 -3.55 -5.64 -3.40
C PRO A 91 -3.30 -4.13 -3.19
N LEU A 92 -2.49 -3.51 -4.03
CA LEU A 92 -2.26 -2.06 -4.01
C LEU A 92 -3.39 -1.25 -4.67
N GLY A 93 -4.44 -1.92 -5.18
CA GLY A 93 -5.55 -1.30 -5.90
C GLY A 93 -5.17 -0.85 -7.31
N ILE A 94 -4.10 -1.41 -7.88
CA ILE A 94 -3.65 -1.11 -9.24
C ILE A 94 -4.35 -2.08 -10.18
N THR A 95 -5.26 -1.54 -10.97
CA THR A 95 -5.94 -2.25 -12.06
C THR A 95 -5.36 -1.79 -13.39
N PRO A 96 -5.25 -2.68 -14.39
CA PRO A 96 -4.90 -2.27 -15.75
C PRO A 96 -5.82 -1.15 -16.22
N ASP A 97 -5.26 -0.12 -16.86
CA ASP A 97 -6.09 0.87 -17.53
C ASP A 97 -6.84 0.22 -18.70
N HIS A 98 -7.89 0.90 -19.21
CA HIS A 98 -8.72 0.37 -20.30
C HIS A 98 -7.95 0.09 -21.60
N ASN A 99 -6.74 0.64 -21.74
CA ASN A 99 -5.90 0.49 -22.92
C ASN A 99 -4.81 -0.58 -22.73
N GLY A 100 -4.69 -1.17 -21.53
CA GLY A 100 -3.63 -2.08 -21.16
C GLY A 100 -2.23 -1.46 -21.21
N THR A 101 -2.11 -0.13 -21.25
CA THR A 101 -0.84 0.56 -21.49
C THR A 101 0.06 0.63 -20.28
N THR A 102 -0.51 0.52 -19.07
CA THR A 102 0.25 0.54 -17.83
C THR A 102 0.61 -0.87 -17.43
N ASP A 103 1.92 -1.18 -17.37
CA ASP A 103 2.40 -2.42 -16.76
C ASP A 103 2.07 -2.41 -15.25
N PRO A 104 1.24 -3.36 -14.76
CA PRO A 104 0.87 -3.42 -13.34
C PRO A 104 2.09 -3.55 -12.40
N ALA A 105 3.15 -4.24 -12.82
CA ALA A 105 4.36 -4.42 -12.02
C ALA A 105 5.13 -3.10 -11.86
N GLU A 106 5.29 -2.34 -12.95
CA GLU A 106 5.92 -1.02 -12.91
C GLU A 106 5.11 -0.04 -12.04
N ALA A 107 3.78 -0.04 -12.20
CA ALA A 107 2.90 0.80 -11.40
C ALA A 107 2.96 0.45 -9.91
N ALA A 108 3.03 -0.84 -9.56
CA ALA A 108 3.18 -1.30 -8.18
C ALA A 108 4.49 -0.82 -7.56
N PHE A 109 5.59 -0.97 -8.30
CA PHE A 109 6.89 -0.45 -7.88
C PHE A 109 6.84 1.06 -7.63
N LEU A 110 6.30 1.85 -8.56
CA LEU A 110 6.22 3.31 -8.44
C LEU A 110 5.33 3.76 -7.27
N ALA A 111 4.23 3.06 -7.00
CA ALA A 111 3.36 3.34 -5.87
C ALA A 111 4.09 3.20 -4.52
N VAL A 112 5.00 2.22 -4.43
CA VAL A 112 5.80 1.93 -3.22
C VAL A 112 7.05 2.79 -3.12
N ALA A 113 7.76 3.02 -4.22
CA ALA A 113 8.89 3.95 -4.29
C ALA A 113 8.48 5.38 -3.93
N GLY A 114 7.26 5.76 -4.31
CA GLY A 114 6.74 7.10 -4.10
C GLY A 114 7.42 8.13 -4.99
N LYS A 115 7.07 9.40 -4.78
CA LYS A 115 7.63 10.50 -5.58
C LYS A 115 9.04 10.80 -5.12
N SER A 116 10.00 10.73 -6.04
CA SER A 116 11.35 11.16 -5.76
C SER A 116 11.39 12.68 -5.47
N PRO A 117 12.15 13.15 -4.47
CA PRO A 117 12.27 14.57 -4.15
C PRO A 117 12.90 15.40 -5.28
N ARG A 118 13.68 14.78 -6.18
CA ARG A 118 14.27 15.45 -7.35
C ARG A 118 13.72 14.87 -8.65
N ARG A 119 13.54 15.74 -9.65
CA ARG A 119 12.90 15.43 -10.93
C ARG A 119 13.61 14.34 -11.75
N PHE A 120 14.90 14.13 -11.54
CA PHE A 120 15.74 13.24 -12.36
C PHE A 120 16.31 12.06 -11.58
N ASP A 121 15.90 11.89 -10.33
CA ASP A 121 16.33 10.76 -9.51
C ASP A 121 15.55 9.52 -9.95
N THR A 122 16.27 8.43 -10.24
CA THR A 122 15.67 7.13 -10.50
C THR A 122 14.96 6.64 -9.23
N PRO A 123 13.67 6.29 -9.29
CA PRO A 123 12.98 5.73 -8.13
C PRO A 123 13.67 4.44 -7.68
N THR A 124 13.79 4.25 -6.37
CA THR A 124 14.32 3.04 -5.78
C THR A 124 13.51 2.66 -4.55
N VAL A 125 13.35 1.37 -4.29
CA VAL A 125 12.79 0.83 -3.04
C VAL A 125 13.88 0.07 -2.31
N SER A 126 13.99 0.30 -1.00
CA SER A 126 14.81 -0.54 -0.13
C SER A 126 13.93 -1.44 0.73
N TRP A 127 14.34 -2.70 0.87
CA TRP A 127 13.64 -3.70 1.67
C TRP A 127 14.63 -4.77 2.17
N THR A 128 14.24 -5.59 3.14
CA THR A 128 15.10 -6.64 3.71
C THR A 128 14.68 -7.99 3.14
N CYS A 129 15.61 -8.71 2.51
CA CYS A 129 15.35 -10.07 2.02
C CYS A 129 15.30 -11.05 3.18
N THR A 130 14.22 -11.83 3.32
CA THR A 130 14.09 -12.83 4.38
C THR A 130 14.93 -14.09 4.13
N SER A 131 15.41 -14.29 2.90
CA SER A 131 16.26 -15.43 2.53
C SER A 131 17.74 -15.22 2.85
N CYS A 132 18.24 -13.98 2.84
CA CYS A 132 19.67 -13.69 3.09
C CYS A 132 19.92 -12.58 4.13
N ASP A 133 18.86 -12.02 4.73
CA ASP A 133 18.88 -10.95 5.74
C ASP A 133 19.60 -9.67 5.32
N ARG A 134 19.81 -9.48 4.01
CA ARG A 134 20.43 -8.26 3.46
C ARG A 134 19.39 -7.22 3.11
N THR A 135 19.78 -5.95 3.26
CA THR A 135 19.04 -4.83 2.68
C THR A 135 19.30 -4.79 1.17
N ILE A 136 18.22 -4.83 0.42
CA ILE A 136 18.21 -4.83 -1.05
C ILE A 136 17.85 -3.43 -1.53
N THR A 137 18.51 -2.99 -2.60
CA THR A 137 18.11 -1.82 -3.38
C THR A 137 17.53 -2.31 -4.69
N ASP A 138 16.23 -2.05 -4.86
CA ASP A 138 15.42 -2.45 -6.00
C ASP A 138 15.12 -1.22 -6.87
N ARG A 139 15.39 -1.33 -8.17
CA ARG A 139 15.21 -0.26 -9.17
C ARG A 139 13.95 -0.43 -10.00
N GLY A 140 13.12 -1.43 -9.68
CA GLY A 140 11.90 -1.74 -10.39
C GLY A 140 12.09 -2.76 -11.52
N PRO A 141 11.00 -3.27 -12.09
CA PRO A 141 11.00 -4.35 -13.07
C PRO A 141 11.30 -3.86 -14.50
N TYR A 142 12.29 -2.98 -14.68
CA TYR A 142 12.55 -2.33 -15.97
C TYR A 142 13.55 -3.06 -16.86
N ASN A 143 14.35 -3.96 -16.29
CA ASN A 143 15.31 -4.78 -17.04
C ASN A 143 14.84 -6.23 -17.07
N GLY A 144 15.17 -6.93 -18.16
CA GLY A 144 14.79 -8.34 -18.34
C GLY A 144 15.43 -9.28 -17.32
N HIS A 145 16.73 -9.12 -17.03
CA HIS A 145 17.45 -10.00 -16.12
C HIS A 145 17.24 -9.58 -14.64
N PRO A 146 16.79 -10.48 -13.74
CA PRO A 146 16.49 -10.13 -12.34
C PRO A 146 17.65 -9.47 -11.57
N ALA A 147 18.89 -9.88 -11.83
CA ALA A 147 20.08 -9.31 -11.18
C ALA A 147 20.36 -7.83 -11.56
N ASP A 148 19.78 -7.31 -12.65
CA ASP A 148 19.95 -5.91 -13.05
C ASP A 148 18.98 -4.98 -12.29
N ASN A 149 17.87 -5.55 -11.81
CA ASN A 149 16.83 -4.82 -11.09
C ASN A 149 17.15 -4.68 -9.59
N GLU A 150 17.89 -5.62 -9.02
CA GLU A 150 18.17 -5.69 -7.58
C GLU A 150 19.66 -5.76 -7.25
N THR A 151 20.06 -5.08 -6.17
CA THR A 151 21.43 -5.16 -5.64
C THR A 151 21.42 -5.34 -4.12
N GLY A 152 22.43 -6.02 -3.58
CA GLY A 152 22.62 -6.20 -2.13
C GLY A 152 22.47 -7.63 -1.62
N HIS A 153 22.03 -8.57 -2.47
CA HIS A 153 21.96 -10.00 -2.14
C HIS A 153 23.33 -10.60 -1.87
N THR A 154 23.37 -11.64 -1.04
CA THR A 154 24.53 -12.56 -1.01
C THR A 154 24.51 -13.44 -2.25
N THR A 155 25.68 -13.96 -2.66
CA THR A 155 25.79 -14.91 -3.78
C THR A 155 25.00 -16.20 -3.56
N SER A 156 24.76 -16.56 -2.30
CA SER A 156 24.00 -17.76 -1.89
C SER A 156 22.53 -17.46 -1.58
N CYS A 157 21.99 -16.29 -1.95
CA CYS A 157 20.61 -15.93 -1.67
C CYS A 157 19.66 -16.87 -2.43
N GLY A 158 18.92 -17.71 -1.69
CA GLY A 158 18.01 -18.70 -2.27
C GLY A 158 16.93 -18.05 -3.13
N ARG A 159 16.23 -17.04 -2.59
CA ARG A 159 15.18 -16.31 -3.32
C ARG A 159 15.69 -15.73 -4.65
N HIS A 160 16.80 -15.01 -4.63
CA HIS A 160 17.31 -14.34 -5.82
C HIS A 160 17.84 -15.33 -6.86
N ASN A 161 18.50 -16.40 -6.42
CA ASN A 161 18.96 -17.46 -7.31
C ASN A 161 17.78 -18.20 -7.96
N THR A 162 16.65 -18.37 -7.25
CA THR A 162 15.42 -18.92 -7.84
C THR A 162 14.86 -18.02 -8.94
N GLU A 163 14.80 -16.70 -8.72
CA GLU A 163 14.35 -15.74 -9.76
C GLU A 163 15.24 -15.78 -11.00
N ILE A 164 16.57 -15.78 -10.82
CA ILE A 164 17.53 -15.89 -11.93
C ILE A 164 17.34 -17.22 -12.66
N THR A 165 17.18 -18.33 -11.92
CA THR A 165 16.98 -19.65 -12.52
C THR A 165 15.70 -19.71 -13.35
N HIS A 166 14.60 -19.11 -12.85
CA HIS A 166 13.35 -19.01 -13.58
C HIS A 166 13.51 -18.23 -14.89
N TYR A 167 14.14 -17.06 -14.82
CA TYR A 167 14.44 -16.24 -15.98
C TYR A 167 15.27 -16.99 -17.04
N MET A 168 16.31 -17.71 -16.61
CA MET A 168 17.13 -18.51 -17.51
C MET A 168 16.32 -19.63 -18.18
N ALA A 169 15.44 -20.30 -17.43
CA ALA A 169 14.56 -21.33 -17.98
C ALA A 169 13.55 -20.78 -19.00
N GLU A 170 13.06 -19.55 -18.82
CA GLU A 170 12.17 -18.88 -19.79
C GLU A 170 12.89 -18.50 -21.08
N LEU A 171 14.19 -18.19 -21.03
CA LEU A 171 14.99 -17.90 -22.23
C LEU A 171 15.33 -19.15 -23.05
N ASP A 172 15.43 -20.31 -22.39
CA ASP A 172 15.76 -21.59 -23.02
C ASP A 172 14.53 -22.30 -23.63
N ALA A 173 13.32 -21.77 -23.40
CA ALA A 173 12.02 -22.33 -23.86
C ALA A 173 11.56 -21.75 -25.20
#